data_AF-A0A5C6XKR7-F1
#
_entry.id   AF-A0A5C6XKR7-F1
#
_cell.length_a   1.000
_cell.length_b   1.000
_cell.length_c   1.000
_cell.angle_alpha   90.00
_cell.angle_beta   90.00
_cell.angle_gamma   90.00
#
_symmetry.space_group_name_H-M   'P 1'
#
loop_
_entity.id
_entity.type
_entity.pdbx_description
1 polymer ?
#
loop_
_entity_poly.entity_id
_entity_poly.type
_entity_poly.pdbx_seq_one_letter_code
_entity_poly.pdbx_strand_id
1 'polypeptide(L)'
;MIRRELEALSSPQFQQLAAQCGLELSEVDFSQLSRRKLLAPFEAVGGYTRLHLFVLAQYLEAVRPVRHPWGSRAAERTLDEVAELGRELEAIFEGLVAGRLSEDLLSRADKVFRDLERFLADCDPFGPLGEVIDLLNPGFVAKLRNQGRLYAELRGASRALADVLQGGERKEEREPMTRPMFQLDVEAAARPAPVDDLRSTQVIDEVMETSAGAREAIDEVLNAASEVSEQSAAEPFEDDDDDFGEATQILKAPSSFQEDDLRSTQVIEVSLDDIDVLDEDSEPSSVSEASEADEQESELAEESSDPILLTEEKSAPEEAPGPTRAFRRASQPTERTRDLNERLARLRGDLSEAEETPPPAVEAEAGGEITAPGDDLAARIAILNEQRERYIKEQAWEELAALYEDGIELFGAPAERQQVFLVLAMLYEVKLRQKEQAFDAFARAFAERRAEAGRAKALEGLQRLGRAASLHQRYVEWIQTQLSTPLADEEREGLQKELALALFSDRQYQKAFLCYASFLADDPERNINPGNLAQLSRLGEYVEGEEVAAFYQDLLEQELSNPVAALLREHQQSALKAE
;
A
#
# COMPACT_ATOMS: atom_id res chain seq x y z
N MET A 1 -29.05 40.67 -13.22
CA MET A 1 -27.84 39.88 -12.91
C MET A 1 -27.89 38.45 -13.46
N ILE A 2 -29.05 37.77 -13.41
CA ILE A 2 -29.27 36.37 -13.86
C ILE A 2 -28.72 36.06 -15.27
N ARG A 3 -28.69 37.04 -16.20
CA ARG A 3 -28.20 36.82 -17.57
C ARG A 3 -26.70 36.56 -17.70
N ARG A 4 -25.86 37.04 -16.78
CA ARG A 4 -24.40 36.96 -16.96
C ARG A 4 -23.86 35.56 -16.68
N GLU A 5 -24.43 34.88 -15.70
CA GLU A 5 -24.01 33.52 -15.32
C GLU A 5 -24.37 32.48 -16.37
N LEU A 6 -25.49 32.70 -17.06
CA LEU A 6 -26.00 31.87 -18.17
C LEU A 6 -25.59 32.39 -19.56
N GLU A 7 -24.67 33.36 -19.62
CA GLU A 7 -24.15 33.89 -20.88
C GLU A 7 -23.37 32.81 -21.63
N ALA A 8 -23.62 32.67 -22.94
CA ALA A 8 -22.89 31.73 -23.77
C ALA A 8 -21.46 32.23 -23.99
N LEU A 9 -20.52 31.35 -23.69
CA LEU A 9 -19.10 31.48 -23.91
C LEU A 9 -18.76 30.85 -25.26
N SER A 10 -17.89 31.51 -26.00
CA SER A 10 -17.28 30.88 -27.19
C SER A 10 -16.44 29.67 -26.78
N SER A 11 -16.22 28.73 -27.70
CA SER A 11 -15.36 27.55 -27.47
C SER A 11 -14.01 27.89 -26.80
N PRO A 12 -13.21 28.86 -27.27
CA PRO A 12 -11.93 29.17 -26.63
C PRO A 12 -12.08 29.78 -25.23
N GLN A 13 -13.12 30.59 -24.99
CA GLN A 13 -13.40 31.14 -23.66
C GLN A 13 -13.81 30.05 -22.67
N PHE A 14 -14.60 29.07 -23.11
CA PHE A 14 -14.99 27.94 -22.28
C PHE A 14 -13.79 27.05 -21.95
N GLN A 15 -12.94 26.72 -22.92
CA GLN A 15 -11.71 25.95 -22.67
C GLN A 15 -10.78 26.67 -21.69
N GLN A 16 -10.60 27.99 -21.85
CA GLN A 16 -9.81 28.79 -20.91
C GLN A 16 -10.42 28.77 -19.50
N LEU A 17 -11.74 28.86 -19.38
CA LEU A 17 -12.43 28.77 -18.10
C LEU A 17 -12.29 27.38 -17.46
N ALA A 18 -12.43 26.31 -18.25
CA ALA A 18 -12.24 24.94 -17.79
C ALA A 18 -10.82 24.70 -17.28
N ALA A 19 -9.80 25.17 -18.00
CA ALA A 19 -8.41 25.11 -17.55
C ALA A 19 -8.18 25.87 -16.22
N GLN A 20 -8.77 27.06 -16.05
CA GLN A 20 -8.69 27.80 -14.78
C GLN A 20 -9.36 27.07 -13.60
N CYS A 21 -10.34 26.23 -13.90
CA CYS A 21 -11.03 25.37 -12.93
C CYS A 21 -10.26 24.07 -12.63
N GLY A 22 -9.09 23.85 -13.24
CA GLY A 22 -8.32 22.60 -13.13
C GLY A 22 -8.90 21.45 -13.95
N LEU A 23 -9.79 21.74 -14.91
CA LEU A 23 -10.36 20.77 -15.85
C LEU A 23 -9.62 20.91 -17.18
N GLU A 24 -8.35 20.50 -17.20
CA GLU A 24 -7.52 20.58 -18.39
C GLU A 24 -7.97 19.57 -19.44
N LEU A 25 -8.28 20.07 -20.64
CA LEU A 25 -8.62 19.26 -21.80
C LEU A 25 -7.73 19.69 -22.96
N SER A 26 -7.20 18.73 -23.71
CA SER A 26 -6.60 19.05 -25.00
C SER A 26 -7.69 19.51 -25.98
N GLU A 27 -7.31 20.33 -26.97
CA GLU A 27 -8.24 20.76 -28.04
C GLU A 27 -8.82 19.55 -28.80
N VAL A 28 -8.03 18.47 -28.90
CA VAL A 28 -8.44 17.20 -29.50
C VAL A 28 -9.52 16.52 -28.66
N ASP A 29 -9.32 16.40 -27.35
CA ASP A 29 -10.31 15.78 -26.45
C ASP A 29 -11.60 16.58 -26.41
N PHE A 30 -11.50 17.91 -26.36
CA PHE A 30 -12.66 18.79 -26.43
C PHE A 30 -13.45 18.60 -27.74
N SER A 31 -12.75 18.51 -28.87
CA SER A 31 -13.35 18.24 -30.18
C SER A 31 -14.03 16.86 -30.22
N GLN A 32 -13.45 15.85 -29.58
CA GLN A 32 -14.04 14.51 -29.47
C GLN A 32 -15.29 14.50 -28.58
N LEU A 33 -15.27 15.19 -27.45
CA LEU A 33 -16.42 15.36 -26.55
C LEU A 33 -17.60 16.01 -27.28
N SER A 34 -17.32 17.06 -28.05
CA SER A 34 -18.32 17.73 -28.89
C SER A 34 -18.88 16.82 -29.98
N ARG A 35 -18.01 16.10 -30.71
CA ARG A 35 -18.43 15.12 -31.75
C ARG A 35 -19.29 13.99 -31.19
N ARG A 36 -18.99 13.52 -29.98
CA ARG A 36 -19.75 12.47 -29.28
C ARG A 36 -21.04 12.99 -28.62
N LYS A 37 -21.32 14.29 -28.72
CA LYS A 37 -22.46 14.96 -28.07
C LYS A 37 -22.47 14.80 -26.54
N LEU A 38 -21.30 14.60 -25.94
CA LEU A 38 -21.13 14.67 -24.48
C LEU A 38 -21.13 16.13 -24.02
N LEU A 39 -20.64 17.02 -24.88
CA LEU A 39 -20.49 18.44 -24.59
C LEU A 39 -20.80 19.24 -25.87
N ALA A 40 -22.09 19.40 -26.16
CA ALA A 40 -22.57 20.12 -27.34
C ALA A 40 -22.77 21.62 -27.02
N PRO A 41 -22.33 22.55 -27.90
CA PRO A 41 -22.66 23.95 -27.74
C PRO A 41 -24.15 24.17 -27.94
N PHE A 42 -24.78 25.05 -27.16
CA PHE A 42 -26.18 25.39 -27.34
C PHE A 42 -26.38 26.14 -28.64
N GLU A 43 -27.12 25.53 -29.58
CA GLU A 43 -27.39 26.14 -30.90
C GLU A 43 -28.14 27.46 -30.76
N ALA A 44 -29.07 27.56 -29.80
CA ALA A 44 -29.89 28.74 -29.57
C ALA A 44 -29.09 29.99 -29.16
N VAL A 45 -27.96 29.81 -28.47
CA VAL A 45 -27.13 30.92 -27.96
C VAL A 45 -25.74 30.96 -28.62
N GLY A 46 -25.38 29.93 -29.38
CA GLY A 46 -24.14 29.85 -30.15
C GLY A 46 -22.88 29.60 -29.30
N GLY A 47 -22.99 28.88 -28.17
CA GLY A 47 -21.83 28.64 -27.30
C GLY A 47 -22.09 27.73 -26.10
N TYR A 48 -21.12 27.71 -25.19
CA TYR A 48 -21.12 26.89 -23.97
C TYR A 48 -21.48 27.73 -22.74
N THR A 49 -22.13 27.14 -21.76
CA THR A 49 -22.48 27.83 -20.50
C THR A 49 -21.64 27.29 -19.34
N ARG A 50 -21.62 28.01 -18.21
CA ARG A 50 -20.94 27.55 -16.99
C ARG A 50 -21.44 26.21 -16.46
N LEU A 51 -22.71 25.86 -16.71
CA LEU A 51 -23.26 24.54 -16.35
C LEU A 51 -22.60 23.38 -17.11
N HIS A 52 -21.96 23.64 -18.25
CA HIS A 52 -21.16 22.62 -18.91
C HIS A 52 -19.88 22.23 -18.14
N LEU A 53 -19.42 23.08 -17.21
CA LEU A 53 -18.32 22.70 -16.30
C LEU A 53 -18.74 21.53 -15.39
N PHE A 54 -20.03 21.43 -15.04
CA PHE A 54 -20.55 20.32 -14.24
C PHE A 54 -20.51 19.01 -15.02
N VAL A 55 -21.02 19.02 -16.27
CA VAL A 55 -20.92 17.85 -17.17
C VAL A 55 -19.48 17.45 -17.40
N LEU A 56 -18.59 18.43 -17.58
CA LEU A 56 -17.17 18.16 -17.79
C LEU A 56 -16.51 17.54 -16.54
N ALA A 57 -16.81 18.07 -15.35
CA ALA A 57 -16.29 17.51 -14.10
C ALA A 57 -16.75 16.05 -13.92
N GLN A 58 -18.03 15.77 -14.17
CA GLN A 58 -18.60 14.42 -14.12
C GLN A 58 -17.99 13.48 -15.18
N TYR A 59 -17.71 13.99 -16.39
CA TYR A 59 -17.01 13.22 -17.42
C TYR A 59 -15.58 12.86 -16.98
N LEU A 60 -14.83 13.83 -16.47
CA LEU A 60 -13.44 13.60 -16.03
C LEU A 60 -13.39 12.65 -14.84
N GLU A 61 -14.38 12.68 -13.95
CA GLU A 61 -14.53 11.71 -12.88
C GLU A 61 -14.84 10.29 -13.43
N ALA A 62 -15.74 10.18 -14.40
CA ALA A 62 -16.11 8.90 -15.02
C ALA A 62 -14.98 8.29 -15.88
N VAL A 63 -14.17 9.12 -16.54
CA VAL A 63 -13.04 8.65 -17.37
C VAL A 63 -11.77 8.51 -16.57
N ARG A 64 -11.69 9.07 -15.35
CA ARG A 64 -10.50 8.95 -14.51
C ARG A 64 -10.19 7.45 -14.39
N PRO A 65 -9.08 6.98 -14.97
CA PRO A 65 -8.75 5.57 -14.86
C PRO A 65 -8.70 5.29 -13.37
N VAL A 66 -9.49 4.30 -12.92
CA VAL A 66 -9.49 3.83 -11.53
C VAL A 66 -8.11 3.23 -11.31
N ARG A 67 -7.12 4.10 -11.06
CA ARG A 67 -5.70 3.75 -10.96
C ARG A 67 -5.37 3.13 -9.61
N HIS A 68 -6.37 2.97 -8.75
CA HIS A 68 -6.19 2.32 -7.47
C HIS A 68 -7.48 1.62 -7.04
N PRO A 69 -7.44 0.34 -6.62
CA PRO A 69 -8.61 -0.36 -6.09
C PRO A 69 -9.19 0.33 -4.84
N TRP A 70 -8.41 1.17 -4.14
CA TRP A 70 -8.80 1.83 -2.87
C TRP A 70 -8.77 3.36 -2.91
N GLY A 71 -8.46 3.94 -4.08
CA GLY A 71 -8.18 5.36 -4.22
C GLY A 71 -9.00 5.95 -5.36
N SER A 72 -10.19 6.41 -5.01
CA SER A 72 -11.23 7.15 -5.75
C SER A 72 -12.51 6.36 -5.63
N ARG A 73 -13.60 6.97 -5.14
CA ARG A 73 -14.94 6.42 -5.28
C ARG A 73 -15.07 5.90 -6.72
N ALA A 74 -15.60 4.68 -6.89
CA ALA A 74 -16.04 4.27 -8.22
C ALA A 74 -16.91 5.41 -8.76
N ALA A 75 -16.67 5.84 -10.00
CA ALA A 75 -17.38 6.96 -10.57
C ALA A 75 -18.88 6.77 -10.32
N GLU A 76 -19.51 7.73 -9.66
CA GLU A 76 -20.93 7.62 -9.30
C GLU A 76 -21.81 7.52 -10.54
N ARG A 77 -21.28 7.93 -11.71
CA ARG A 77 -21.93 7.90 -13.00
C ARG A 77 -21.10 7.17 -14.07
N THR A 78 -21.80 6.42 -14.88
CA THR A 78 -21.32 5.87 -16.15
C THR A 78 -21.23 6.95 -17.23
N LEU A 79 -20.46 6.71 -18.29
CA LEU A 79 -20.34 7.67 -19.41
C LEU A 79 -21.68 7.93 -20.11
N ASP A 80 -22.58 6.94 -20.14
CA ASP A 80 -23.91 7.09 -20.73
C ASP A 80 -24.81 8.01 -19.88
N GLU A 81 -24.71 7.93 -18.54
CA GLU A 81 -25.42 8.83 -17.63
C GLU A 81 -24.89 10.26 -17.70
N VAL A 82 -23.58 10.44 -17.91
CA VAL A 82 -22.98 11.77 -18.17
C VAL A 82 -23.48 12.33 -19.52
N ALA A 83 -23.59 11.48 -20.55
CA ALA A 83 -24.15 11.87 -21.85
C ALA A 83 -25.65 12.25 -21.76
N GLU A 84 -26.41 11.55 -20.94
CA GLU A 84 -27.81 11.87 -20.66
C GLU A 84 -27.93 13.19 -19.90
N LEU A 85 -27.11 13.41 -18.88
CA LEU A 85 -27.05 14.68 -18.15
C LEU A 85 -26.75 15.88 -19.08
N GLY A 86 -25.80 15.73 -20.01
CA GLY A 86 -25.51 16.76 -21.01
C GLY A 86 -26.71 17.10 -21.87
N ARG A 87 -27.44 16.09 -22.36
CA ARG A 87 -28.67 16.26 -23.16
C ARG A 87 -29.83 16.85 -22.35
N GLU A 88 -29.97 16.46 -21.07
CA GLU A 88 -30.98 17.04 -20.17
C GLU A 88 -30.73 18.53 -19.95
N LEU A 89 -29.47 18.91 -19.67
CA LEU A 89 -29.07 20.31 -19.52
C LEU A 89 -29.37 21.12 -20.78
N GLU A 90 -29.07 20.57 -21.96
CA GLU A 90 -29.41 21.19 -23.24
C GLU A 90 -30.91 21.45 -23.40
N ALA A 91 -31.74 20.44 -23.19
CA ALA A 91 -33.19 20.59 -23.27
C ALA A 91 -33.75 21.62 -22.27
N ILE A 92 -33.20 21.65 -21.04
CA ILE A 92 -33.58 22.63 -20.02
C ILE A 92 -33.21 24.03 -20.49
N PHE A 93 -31.97 24.24 -20.95
CA PHE A 93 -31.52 25.55 -21.42
C PHE A 93 -32.30 26.04 -22.64
N GLU A 94 -32.57 25.18 -23.62
CA GLU A 94 -33.40 25.54 -24.77
C GLU A 94 -34.81 25.96 -24.33
N GLY A 95 -35.43 25.21 -23.41
CA GLY A 95 -36.73 25.57 -22.84
C GLY A 95 -36.70 26.89 -22.07
N LEU A 96 -35.60 27.17 -21.36
CA LEU A 96 -35.37 28.44 -20.66
C LEU A 96 -35.22 29.62 -21.62
N VAL A 97 -34.40 29.47 -22.67
CA VAL A 97 -34.19 30.51 -23.70
C VAL A 97 -35.48 30.77 -24.48
N ALA A 98 -36.26 29.72 -24.77
CA ALA A 98 -37.57 29.83 -25.41
C ALA A 98 -38.64 30.44 -24.48
N GLY A 99 -38.37 30.59 -23.18
CA GLY A 99 -39.31 31.06 -22.18
C GLY A 99 -40.49 30.12 -21.96
N ARG A 100 -40.33 28.82 -22.28
CA ARG A 100 -41.36 27.78 -22.18
C ARG A 100 -40.73 26.50 -21.68
N LEU A 101 -40.73 26.31 -20.36
CA LEU A 101 -40.47 25.00 -19.78
C LEU A 101 -41.79 24.24 -19.66
N SER A 102 -41.85 23.04 -20.22
CA SER A 102 -42.94 22.11 -19.91
C SER A 102 -42.82 21.63 -18.45
N GLU A 103 -43.92 21.15 -17.86
CA GLU A 103 -43.88 20.55 -16.52
C GLU A 103 -42.86 19.40 -16.43
N ASP A 104 -42.74 18.62 -17.51
CA ASP A 104 -41.74 17.55 -17.61
C ASP A 104 -40.31 18.12 -17.53
N LEU A 105 -40.01 19.19 -18.29
CA LEU A 105 -38.70 19.84 -18.25
C LEU A 105 -38.42 20.50 -16.89
N LEU A 106 -39.42 21.06 -16.22
CA LEU A 106 -39.28 21.58 -14.85
C LEU A 106 -38.87 20.47 -13.88
N SER A 107 -39.53 19.32 -13.94
CA SER A 107 -39.18 18.17 -13.08
C SER A 107 -37.75 17.66 -13.32
N ARG A 108 -37.28 17.68 -14.57
CA ARG A 108 -35.91 17.31 -14.92
C ARG A 108 -34.91 18.37 -14.47
N ALA A 109 -35.27 19.65 -14.61
CA ALA A 109 -34.45 20.75 -14.12
C ALA A 109 -34.27 20.71 -12.61
N ASP A 110 -35.34 20.40 -11.85
CA ASP A 110 -35.25 20.19 -10.40
C ASP A 110 -34.34 19.01 -10.03
N LYS A 111 -34.37 17.92 -10.81
CA LYS A 111 -33.47 16.77 -10.61
C LYS A 111 -32.01 17.18 -10.85
N VAL A 112 -31.72 17.81 -11.99
CA VAL A 112 -30.37 18.27 -12.33
C VAL A 112 -29.86 19.30 -11.32
N PHE A 113 -30.74 20.18 -10.83
CA PHE A 113 -30.42 21.15 -9.81
C PHE A 113 -29.99 20.49 -8.49
N ARG A 114 -30.75 19.48 -8.01
CA ARG A 114 -30.37 18.72 -6.80
C ARG A 114 -29.05 17.96 -6.98
N ASP A 115 -28.83 17.38 -8.16
CA ASP A 115 -27.58 16.70 -8.47
C ASP A 115 -26.39 17.68 -8.44
N LEU A 116 -26.57 18.88 -8.99
CA LEU A 116 -25.57 19.95 -8.94
C LEU A 116 -25.33 20.43 -7.49
N GLU A 117 -26.37 20.58 -6.68
CA GLU A 117 -26.22 20.94 -5.25
C GLU A 117 -25.47 19.87 -4.46
N ARG A 118 -25.76 18.58 -4.69
CA ARG A 118 -25.00 17.48 -4.09
C ARG A 118 -23.53 17.52 -4.49
N PHE A 119 -23.26 17.70 -5.79
CA PHE A 119 -21.89 17.83 -6.29
C PHE A 119 -21.15 19.02 -5.68
N LEU A 120 -21.81 20.17 -5.56
CA LEU A 120 -21.22 21.35 -4.89
C LEU A 120 -20.90 21.06 -3.43
N ALA A 121 -21.78 20.37 -2.70
CA ALA A 121 -21.54 20.00 -1.31
C ALA A 121 -20.34 19.05 -1.15
N ASP A 122 -20.18 18.09 -2.06
CA ASP A 122 -19.05 17.14 -2.05
C ASP A 122 -17.72 17.80 -2.46
N CYS A 123 -17.76 18.80 -3.33
CA CYS A 123 -16.59 19.49 -3.86
C CYS A 123 -16.23 20.79 -3.13
N ASP A 124 -16.86 21.13 -2.00
CA ASP A 124 -16.69 22.43 -1.33
C ASP A 124 -15.28 22.60 -0.72
N PRO A 125 -14.38 23.38 -1.33
CA PRO A 125 -13.03 23.57 -0.80
C PRO A 125 -12.98 24.63 0.31
N PHE A 126 -14.10 25.34 0.56
CA PHE A 126 -14.19 26.46 1.50
C PHE A 126 -14.96 26.10 2.78
N GLY A 127 -15.66 24.96 2.78
CA GLY A 127 -16.39 24.44 3.94
C GLY A 127 -17.40 25.47 4.48
N PRO A 128 -17.32 25.86 5.76
CA PRO A 128 -18.23 26.87 6.34
C PRO A 128 -18.22 28.23 5.64
N LEU A 129 -17.17 28.57 4.89
CA LEU A 129 -17.08 29.82 4.13
C LEU A 129 -17.76 29.76 2.76
N GLY A 130 -18.35 28.62 2.39
CA GLY A 130 -19.05 28.44 1.12
C GLY A 130 -20.11 29.52 0.86
N GLU A 131 -20.85 29.92 1.90
CA GLU A 131 -21.89 30.97 1.81
C GLU A 131 -21.33 32.37 1.51
N VAL A 132 -20.09 32.64 1.89
CA VAL A 132 -19.45 33.94 1.68
C VAL A 132 -19.05 34.14 0.22
N ILE A 133 -18.90 33.05 -0.54
CA ILE A 133 -18.48 33.11 -1.95
C ILE A 133 -19.48 33.89 -2.81
N ASP A 134 -20.76 33.81 -2.47
CA ASP A 134 -21.82 34.54 -3.14
C ASP A 134 -21.72 36.07 -2.95
N LEU A 135 -20.94 36.51 -1.96
CA LEU A 135 -20.68 37.92 -1.65
C LEU A 135 -19.36 38.42 -2.24
N LEU A 136 -18.53 37.53 -2.80
CA LEU A 136 -17.22 37.90 -3.34
C LEU A 136 -17.37 38.74 -4.61
N ASN A 137 -16.48 39.71 -4.75
CA ASN A 137 -16.40 40.51 -5.97
C ASN A 137 -16.04 39.58 -7.16
N PRO A 138 -16.69 39.72 -8.33
CA PRO A 138 -16.35 38.95 -9.53
C PRO A 138 -14.86 38.96 -9.90
N GLY A 139 -14.15 40.07 -9.64
CA GLY A 139 -12.71 40.16 -9.87
C GLY A 139 -11.88 39.30 -8.92
N PHE A 140 -12.38 38.99 -7.73
CA PHE A 140 -11.76 38.05 -6.79
C PHE A 140 -12.07 36.61 -7.18
N VAL A 141 -13.32 36.33 -7.56
CA VAL A 141 -13.73 35.02 -8.09
C VAL A 141 -12.88 34.63 -9.30
N ALA A 142 -12.54 35.60 -10.16
CA ALA A 142 -11.64 35.42 -11.31
C ALA A 142 -10.17 35.09 -10.95
N LYS A 143 -9.74 35.37 -9.72
CA LYS A 143 -8.38 35.06 -9.24
C LYS A 143 -8.28 33.70 -8.56
N LEU A 144 -9.42 33.10 -8.20
CA LEU A 144 -9.44 31.73 -7.69
C LEU A 144 -8.88 30.77 -8.75
N ARG A 145 -8.25 29.68 -8.32
CA ARG A 145 -7.70 28.64 -9.19
C ARG A 145 -8.29 27.28 -8.82
N ASN A 146 -8.24 26.34 -9.77
CA ASN A 146 -8.59 24.93 -9.57
C ASN A 146 -10.01 24.76 -8.99
N GLN A 147 -10.17 23.90 -7.99
CA GLN A 147 -11.45 23.58 -7.35
C GLN A 147 -12.17 24.80 -6.77
N GLY A 148 -11.43 25.77 -6.21
CA GLY A 148 -12.04 26.99 -5.68
C GLY A 148 -12.72 27.83 -6.77
N ARG A 149 -12.14 27.87 -7.97
CA ARG A 149 -12.72 28.53 -9.14
C ARG A 149 -13.92 27.75 -9.67
N LEU A 150 -13.80 26.43 -9.78
CA LEU A 150 -14.87 25.55 -10.24
C LEU A 150 -16.12 25.69 -9.35
N TYR A 151 -15.94 25.61 -8.04
CA TYR A 151 -17.01 25.74 -7.06
C TYR A 151 -17.73 27.08 -7.19
N ALA A 152 -16.98 28.19 -7.26
CA ALA A 152 -17.58 29.52 -7.34
C ALA A 152 -18.40 29.74 -8.62
N GLU A 153 -17.91 29.26 -9.76
CA GLU A 153 -18.61 29.37 -11.06
C GLU A 153 -19.85 28.47 -11.11
N LEU A 154 -19.77 27.24 -10.60
CA LEU A 154 -20.91 26.33 -10.53
C LEU A 154 -21.97 26.78 -9.52
N ARG A 155 -21.57 27.38 -8.39
CA ARG A 155 -22.48 27.95 -7.40
C ARG A 155 -23.24 29.15 -7.98
N GLY A 156 -22.54 30.04 -8.71
CA GLY A 156 -23.18 31.14 -9.45
C GLY A 156 -24.19 30.63 -10.49
N ALA A 157 -23.82 29.61 -11.25
CA ALA A 157 -24.70 28.97 -12.23
C ALA A 157 -25.92 28.27 -11.59
N SER A 158 -25.72 27.57 -10.47
CA SER A 158 -26.77 26.92 -9.68
C SER A 158 -27.80 27.93 -9.19
N ARG A 159 -27.35 29.06 -8.62
CA ARG A 159 -28.24 30.14 -8.17
C ARG A 159 -29.01 30.75 -9.33
N ALA A 160 -28.36 30.99 -10.47
CA ALA A 160 -29.05 31.50 -11.65
C ALA A 160 -30.13 30.53 -12.15
N LEU A 161 -29.88 29.21 -12.08
CA LEU A 161 -30.88 28.19 -12.39
C LEU A 161 -32.03 28.19 -11.38
N ALA A 162 -31.75 28.25 -10.08
CA ALA A 162 -32.74 28.32 -9.00
C ALA A 162 -33.67 29.54 -9.14
N ASP A 163 -33.10 30.72 -9.41
CA ASP A 163 -33.86 31.96 -9.61
C ASP A 163 -34.84 31.83 -10.79
N VAL A 164 -34.45 31.11 -11.83
CA VAL A 164 -35.29 30.90 -13.02
C VAL A 164 -36.37 29.86 -12.77
N LEU A 165 -36.07 28.78 -12.04
CA LEU A 165 -37.06 27.76 -11.65
C LEU A 165 -38.10 28.32 -10.67
N GLN A 166 -37.69 29.17 -9.74
CA GLN A 166 -38.59 29.86 -8.80
C GLN A 166 -39.33 31.04 -9.47
N GLY A 167 -38.74 31.62 -10.53
CA GLY A 167 -39.17 32.85 -11.19
C GLY A 167 -40.36 32.74 -12.14
N GLY A 168 -41.08 31.62 -12.16
CA GLY A 168 -42.41 31.53 -12.81
C GLY A 168 -43.45 32.45 -12.16
N GLU A 169 -43.25 32.83 -10.91
CA GLU A 169 -43.99 33.90 -10.24
C GLU A 169 -43.08 35.14 -10.15
N ARG A 170 -43.29 36.12 -11.04
CA ARG A 170 -42.63 37.44 -10.91
C ARG A 170 -42.96 38.02 -9.54
N LYS A 171 -42.01 37.94 -8.62
CA LYS A 171 -41.99 38.74 -7.40
C LYS A 171 -41.80 40.19 -7.86
N GLU A 172 -42.91 40.92 -7.99
CA GLU A 172 -42.92 42.33 -8.37
C GLU A 172 -41.83 43.06 -7.58
N GLU A 173 -40.94 43.71 -8.32
CA GLU A 173 -39.77 44.41 -7.79
C GLU A 173 -40.21 45.31 -6.63
N ARG A 174 -39.92 44.88 -5.39
CA ARG A 174 -40.01 45.76 -4.24
C ARG A 174 -38.98 46.85 -4.46
N GLU A 175 -39.46 48.06 -4.71
CA GLU A 175 -38.65 49.26 -4.86
C GLU A 175 -37.56 49.30 -3.77
N PRO A 176 -36.29 49.49 -4.14
CA PRO A 176 -35.20 49.50 -3.19
C PRO A 176 -35.41 50.67 -2.23
N MET A 177 -35.74 50.34 -0.99
CA MET A 177 -35.90 51.30 0.10
C MET A 177 -34.52 51.89 0.42
N THR A 178 -34.14 52.96 -0.28
CA THR A 178 -32.93 53.71 -0.01
C THR A 178 -33.03 54.37 1.36
N ARG A 179 -32.38 53.77 2.36
CA ARG A 179 -31.98 54.48 3.58
C ARG A 179 -30.46 54.31 3.76
N PRO A 180 -29.69 55.40 3.77
CA PRO A 180 -28.26 55.34 4.04
C PRO A 180 -28.06 55.23 5.54
N MET A 181 -27.44 54.14 5.98
CA MET A 181 -26.84 54.08 7.31
C MET A 181 -25.46 53.46 7.15
N PHE A 182 -24.46 54.12 7.75
CA PHE A 182 -23.04 53.78 7.82
C PHE A 182 -22.15 54.26 6.65
N GLN A 183 -21.70 55.52 6.77
CA GLN A 183 -20.39 55.95 6.27
C GLN A 183 -19.36 55.56 7.33
N LEU A 184 -18.41 54.69 6.96
CA LEU A 184 -17.23 54.36 7.74
C LEU A 184 -16.02 54.97 7.00
N ASP A 185 -15.35 55.92 7.64
CA ASP A 185 -14.15 56.58 7.14
C ASP A 185 -12.98 55.60 7.00
N VAL A 186 -12.54 55.40 5.75
CA VAL A 186 -11.36 54.59 5.40
C VAL A 186 -10.29 55.54 4.89
N GLU A 187 -9.58 56.21 5.81
CA GLU A 187 -8.47 57.11 5.44
C GLU A 187 -7.21 56.98 6.32
N ALA A 188 -7.00 55.84 6.98
CA ALA A 188 -5.91 55.68 7.97
C ALA A 188 -4.81 54.64 7.67
N ALA A 189 -4.70 54.08 6.46
CA ALA A 189 -3.77 52.96 6.19
C ALA A 189 -2.75 53.21 5.06
N ALA A 190 -2.09 54.38 5.03
CA ALA A 190 -0.97 54.64 4.13
C ALA A 190 0.29 55.08 4.89
N ARG A 191 1.18 54.11 5.22
CA ARG A 191 2.59 54.37 5.51
C ARG A 191 3.46 53.24 4.93
N PRO A 192 4.53 53.55 4.17
CA PRO A 192 5.50 52.56 3.71
C PRO A 192 6.65 52.39 4.72
N ALA A 193 7.18 51.16 4.83
CA ALA A 193 8.39 50.84 5.60
C ALA A 193 9.66 50.96 4.72
N PRO A 194 10.83 51.26 5.31
CA PRO A 194 12.07 51.46 4.56
C PRO A 194 12.85 50.16 4.36
N VAL A 195 13.64 50.19 3.28
CA VAL A 195 14.59 49.19 2.80
C VAL A 195 15.92 49.38 3.53
N ASP A 196 16.61 48.30 3.89
CA ASP A 196 18.05 48.34 4.22
C ASP A 196 18.79 47.19 3.52
N ASP A 197 19.76 47.59 2.69
CA ASP A 197 20.79 46.80 1.99
C ASP A 197 21.96 46.50 2.93
N LEU A 198 22.51 45.27 2.97
CA LEU A 198 23.96 45.06 3.15
C LEU A 198 24.48 43.74 2.53
N ARG A 199 25.29 43.93 1.47
CA ARG A 199 26.58 43.31 1.07
C ARG A 199 27.34 42.50 2.15
N SER A 200 28.35 41.67 1.90
CA SER A 200 28.92 40.91 0.77
C SER A 200 30.13 40.11 1.32
N THR A 201 30.43 38.93 0.74
CA THR A 201 31.77 38.38 0.37
C THR A 201 32.92 38.14 1.39
N GLN A 202 33.55 36.96 1.24
CA GLN A 202 35.01 36.61 1.19
C GLN A 202 35.39 35.41 2.10
N VAL A 203 35.78 34.25 1.55
CA VAL A 203 37.12 33.80 1.02
C VAL A 203 38.16 33.57 2.11
N ILE A 204 38.56 32.30 2.33
CA ILE A 204 39.92 31.89 2.76
C ILE A 204 40.27 30.56 2.07
N ASP A 205 41.36 30.58 1.30
CA ASP A 205 42.19 29.43 0.87
C ASP A 205 43.09 28.97 2.03
N GLU A 206 43.33 27.67 2.19
CA GLU A 206 44.70 27.15 2.35
C GLU A 206 44.82 25.63 2.20
N VAL A 207 46.01 25.24 1.76
CA VAL A 207 46.49 23.95 1.27
C VAL A 207 47.41 23.32 2.34
N MET A 208 47.48 21.99 2.43
CA MET A 208 48.71 21.15 2.49
C MET A 208 48.56 19.84 3.30
N GLU A 209 48.83 18.76 2.57
CA GLU A 209 49.74 17.66 2.92
C GLU A 209 49.40 16.54 3.92
N THR A 210 49.39 15.34 3.32
CA THR A 210 50.03 14.08 3.76
C THR A 210 49.32 13.21 4.79
N SER A 211 48.96 12.01 4.35
CA SER A 211 48.91 10.85 5.24
C SER A 211 49.33 9.58 4.49
N ALA A 212 50.64 9.32 4.45
CA ALA A 212 51.23 8.03 4.14
C ALA A 212 51.22 7.08 5.37
N GLY A 213 50.14 7.08 6.15
CA GLY A 213 50.05 6.38 7.44
C GLY A 213 48.90 5.36 7.57
N ALA A 214 48.22 5.00 6.48
CA ALA A 214 46.98 4.22 6.53
C ALA A 214 47.16 2.74 6.13
N ARG A 215 48.32 2.13 6.41
CA ARG A 215 48.55 0.69 6.17
C ARG A 215 49.00 -0.13 7.39
N GLU A 216 49.17 0.50 8.55
CA GLU A 216 49.56 -0.20 9.78
C GLU A 216 48.38 -0.37 10.76
N ALA A 217 47.27 0.36 10.56
CA ALA A 217 46.10 0.33 11.47
C ALA A 217 45.07 -0.77 11.16
N ILE A 218 45.24 -1.56 10.08
CA ILE A 218 44.25 -2.57 9.67
C ILE A 218 44.58 -3.97 10.23
N ASP A 219 45.84 -4.26 10.53
CA ASP A 219 46.24 -5.57 11.10
C ASP A 219 46.08 -5.63 12.64
N GLU A 220 45.97 -4.48 13.32
CA GLU A 220 45.78 -4.43 14.78
C GLU A 220 44.30 -4.63 15.19
N VAL A 221 43.36 -4.24 14.33
CA VAL A 221 41.90 -4.37 14.58
C VAL A 221 41.41 -5.80 14.38
N LEU A 222 42.05 -6.58 13.49
CA LEU A 222 41.65 -7.98 13.23
C LEU A 222 42.15 -8.97 14.28
N ASN A 223 43.22 -8.66 15.02
CA ASN A 223 43.68 -9.49 16.14
C ASN A 223 42.88 -9.25 17.44
N ALA A 224 42.31 -8.06 17.64
CA ALA A 224 41.53 -7.74 18.83
C ALA A 224 40.13 -8.40 18.87
N ALA A 225 39.61 -8.84 17.73
CA ALA A 225 38.28 -9.47 17.64
C ALA A 225 38.29 -10.99 17.93
N SER A 226 39.46 -11.63 18.03
CA SER A 226 39.56 -13.08 18.25
C SER A 226 39.64 -13.50 19.73
N GLU A 227 39.82 -12.57 20.68
CA GLU A 227 40.02 -12.89 22.10
C GLU A 227 38.76 -12.71 22.98
N VAL A 228 37.62 -12.27 22.42
CA VAL A 228 36.41 -11.91 23.22
C VAL A 228 35.36 -13.03 23.30
N SER A 229 35.61 -14.22 22.73
CA SER A 229 34.60 -15.30 22.65
C SER A 229 34.85 -16.52 23.56
N GLU A 230 35.59 -16.39 24.68
CA GLU A 230 35.84 -17.54 25.60
C GLU A 230 35.53 -17.29 27.08
N GLN A 231 34.86 -16.20 27.48
CA GLN A 231 34.49 -15.99 28.89
C GLN A 231 32.99 -15.71 29.08
N SER A 232 32.19 -16.77 29.10
CA SER A 232 30.91 -16.77 29.81
C SER A 232 30.55 -18.20 30.26
N ALA A 233 31.19 -18.65 31.34
CA ALA A 233 30.75 -19.82 32.09
C ALA A 233 30.97 -19.58 33.58
N ALA A 234 29.87 -19.73 34.33
CA ALA A 234 29.73 -19.84 35.78
C ALA A 234 30.00 -18.58 36.63
N GLU A 235 29.01 -18.19 37.43
CA GLU A 235 29.09 -18.12 38.91
C GLU A 235 27.65 -18.06 39.51
N PRO A 236 27.40 -18.72 40.65
CA PRO A 236 26.11 -18.71 41.34
C PRO A 236 26.01 -17.52 42.31
N PHE A 237 24.89 -16.80 42.28
CA PHE A 237 24.60 -15.75 43.26
C PHE A 237 24.05 -16.37 44.55
N GLU A 238 24.78 -16.18 45.64
CA GLU A 238 24.36 -16.46 47.01
C GLU A 238 23.39 -15.37 47.51
N ASP A 239 22.45 -15.84 48.34
CA ASP A 239 21.52 -15.05 49.13
C ASP A 239 22.26 -14.10 50.09
N ASP A 240 21.78 -12.86 50.21
CA ASP A 240 21.98 -12.08 51.43
C ASP A 240 20.69 -11.29 51.75
N ASP A 241 20.12 -11.68 52.89
CA ASP A 241 19.11 -10.97 53.66
C ASP A 241 19.61 -9.58 54.07
N ASP A 242 18.76 -8.55 54.03
CA ASP A 242 18.69 -7.55 55.10
C ASP A 242 17.47 -6.63 54.97
N ASP A 243 16.54 -6.84 55.91
CA ASP A 243 16.00 -5.83 56.82
C ASP A 243 15.50 -4.49 56.23
N PHE A 244 14.19 -4.40 55.98
CA PHE A 244 13.47 -3.12 56.15
C PHE A 244 12.06 -3.33 56.72
N GLY A 245 11.91 -2.94 57.97
CA GLY A 245 10.68 -3.00 58.73
C GLY A 245 9.69 -1.86 58.46
N GLU A 246 8.46 -2.16 58.90
CA GLU A 246 7.38 -1.29 59.33
C GLU A 246 6.35 -0.72 58.32
N ALA A 247 5.16 -1.31 58.48
CA ALA A 247 3.86 -0.66 58.68
C ALA A 247 3.03 -0.28 57.44
N THR A 248 2.05 -1.13 57.13
CA THR A 248 0.63 -0.79 57.32
C THR A 248 -0.25 -2.03 57.22
N GLN A 249 -1.12 -2.21 58.22
CA GLN A 249 -2.12 -3.27 58.30
C GLN A 249 -3.43 -2.82 57.63
N ILE A 250 -4.26 -3.83 57.36
CA ILE A 250 -5.74 -3.82 57.21
C ILE A 250 -6.26 -3.65 55.77
N LEU A 251 -6.48 -4.76 55.06
CA LEU A 251 -7.83 -5.33 54.84
C LEU A 251 -7.69 -6.75 54.26
N LYS A 252 -8.28 -7.70 54.98
CA LYS A 252 -8.28 -9.14 54.72
C LYS A 252 -9.64 -9.51 54.11
N ALA A 253 -9.66 -10.01 52.88
CA ALA A 253 -10.79 -10.75 52.32
C ALA A 253 -10.24 -11.98 51.55
N PRO A 254 -10.89 -13.16 51.66
CA PRO A 254 -10.35 -14.41 51.14
C PRO A 254 -11.01 -14.80 49.81
N SER A 255 -10.22 -15.15 48.80
CA SER A 255 -10.61 -16.15 47.80
C SER A 255 -9.39 -16.55 46.98
N SER A 256 -8.75 -17.62 47.42
CA SER A 256 -7.82 -18.41 46.63
C SER A 256 -8.59 -19.05 45.47
N PHE A 257 -8.44 -18.52 44.26
CA PHE A 257 -8.55 -19.31 43.03
C PHE A 257 -7.12 -19.70 42.67
N GLN A 258 -6.81 -20.99 42.78
CA GLN A 258 -5.57 -21.56 42.27
C GLN A 258 -5.65 -21.58 40.74
N GLU A 259 -4.83 -20.77 40.09
CA GLU A 259 -4.62 -20.80 38.62
C GLU A 259 -3.59 -21.87 38.19
N ASP A 260 -3.19 -22.77 39.10
CA ASP A 260 -2.06 -23.70 38.88
C ASP A 260 -2.42 -25.04 38.19
N ASP A 261 -3.69 -25.32 37.87
CA ASP A 261 -4.11 -26.61 37.27
C ASP A 261 -4.33 -26.59 35.74
N LEU A 262 -4.00 -25.51 35.02
CA LEU A 262 -4.13 -25.43 33.55
C LEU A 262 -2.82 -25.54 32.76
N ARG A 263 -1.71 -25.95 33.39
CA ARG A 263 -0.37 -26.00 32.76
C ARG A 263 0.11 -27.40 32.34
N SER A 264 -0.79 -28.30 31.97
CA SER A 264 -0.41 -29.65 31.51
C SER A 264 -1.16 -30.13 30.26
N THR A 265 -1.43 -29.24 29.31
CA THR A 265 -1.46 -29.66 27.90
C THR A 265 -0.05 -29.45 27.38
N GLN A 266 0.71 -30.51 27.12
CA GLN A 266 1.88 -30.44 26.25
C GLN A 266 1.39 -29.98 24.89
N VAL A 267 1.41 -28.67 24.69
CA VAL A 267 1.02 -28.00 23.48
C VAL A 267 1.98 -28.43 22.38
N ILE A 268 1.40 -28.72 21.22
CA ILE A 268 2.00 -29.28 20.04
C ILE A 268 3.19 -28.40 19.59
N GLU A 269 4.41 -28.77 19.99
CA GLU A 269 5.62 -28.23 19.38
C GLU A 269 5.74 -28.84 17.97
N VAL A 270 5.03 -28.24 17.00
CA VAL A 270 5.30 -28.52 15.59
C VAL A 270 6.62 -27.84 15.25
N SER A 271 7.71 -28.61 15.27
CA SER A 271 8.95 -28.11 14.69
C SER A 271 8.75 -27.96 13.20
N LEU A 272 8.99 -26.74 12.69
CA LEU A 272 9.04 -26.47 11.25
C LEU A 272 10.09 -27.34 10.54
N ASP A 273 11.05 -27.87 11.29
CA ASP A 273 12.12 -28.73 10.80
C ASP A 273 11.63 -30.12 10.34
N ASP A 274 10.42 -30.55 10.73
CA ASP A 274 9.86 -31.85 10.31
C ASP A 274 9.29 -31.81 8.87
N ILE A 275 9.15 -30.62 8.27
CA ILE A 275 8.75 -30.48 6.87
C ILE A 275 10.02 -30.44 6.02
N ASP A 276 10.51 -31.61 5.60
CA ASP A 276 11.64 -31.71 4.66
C ASP A 276 11.34 -30.89 3.39
N VAL A 277 12.00 -29.72 3.27
CA VAL A 277 12.07 -28.92 2.06
C VAL A 277 13.13 -29.58 1.19
N LEU A 278 12.69 -30.51 0.34
CA LEU A 278 13.57 -31.08 -0.67
C LEU A 278 13.80 -30.00 -1.74
N ASP A 279 15.03 -29.49 -1.82
CA ASP A 279 15.51 -28.63 -2.90
C ASP A 279 15.48 -29.41 -4.23
N GLU A 280 14.33 -29.45 -4.88
CA GLU A 280 14.16 -30.04 -6.22
C GLU A 280 14.62 -29.06 -7.31
N ASP A 281 15.91 -28.76 -7.36
CA ASP A 281 16.58 -28.24 -8.57
C ASP A 281 16.76 -29.40 -9.56
N SER A 282 15.67 -29.83 -10.18
CA SER A 282 15.70 -30.71 -11.35
C SER A 282 15.10 -29.99 -12.53
N GLU A 283 15.98 -29.55 -13.44
CA GLU A 283 15.59 -28.93 -14.71
C GLU A 283 14.59 -29.81 -15.48
N PRO A 284 13.53 -29.24 -16.08
CA PRO A 284 12.58 -30.03 -16.83
C PRO A 284 13.23 -30.52 -18.14
N SER A 285 13.35 -31.85 -18.26
CA SER A 285 13.65 -32.52 -19.51
C SER A 285 12.53 -32.20 -20.52
N SER A 286 12.91 -31.52 -21.59
CA SER A 286 12.10 -31.23 -22.77
C SER A 286 11.67 -32.52 -23.46
N VAL A 287 10.40 -32.90 -23.32
CA VAL A 287 9.76 -33.94 -24.12
C VAL A 287 9.11 -33.25 -25.33
N SER A 288 9.68 -33.45 -26.51
CA SER A 288 9.12 -33.02 -27.78
C SER A 288 8.02 -33.98 -28.23
N GLU A 289 6.76 -33.57 -28.12
CA GLU A 289 5.63 -34.20 -28.79
C GLU A 289 5.53 -33.68 -30.23
N ALA A 290 5.65 -34.60 -31.18
CA ALA A 290 5.35 -34.37 -32.58
C ALA A 290 3.84 -34.57 -32.80
N SER A 291 3.12 -33.50 -33.13
CA SER A 291 1.74 -33.58 -33.61
C SER A 291 1.73 -33.60 -35.14
N GLU A 292 1.20 -34.70 -35.69
CA GLU A 292 0.93 -34.89 -37.11
C GLU A 292 -0.09 -33.88 -37.64
N ALA A 293 0.14 -33.50 -38.89
CA ALA A 293 -0.65 -32.57 -39.69
C ALA A 293 -2.01 -33.16 -40.08
N ASP A 294 -3.04 -32.31 -40.07
CA ASP A 294 -4.27 -32.55 -40.82
C ASP A 294 -4.48 -31.39 -41.81
N GLU A 295 -4.63 -31.76 -43.06
CA GLU A 295 -4.69 -30.90 -44.24
C GLU A 295 -6.11 -30.34 -44.40
N GLN A 296 -6.26 -29.02 -44.46
CA GLN A 296 -7.40 -28.43 -45.18
C GLN A 296 -6.95 -27.26 -46.05
N GLU A 297 -7.08 -27.51 -47.35
CA GLU A 297 -7.00 -26.58 -48.47
C GLU A 297 -7.94 -25.38 -48.28
N SER A 298 -7.42 -24.18 -48.47
CA SER A 298 -8.21 -23.10 -49.05
C SER A 298 -7.28 -22.22 -49.88
N GLU A 299 -7.40 -22.36 -51.20
CA GLU A 299 -6.99 -21.36 -52.18
C GLU A 299 -7.62 -20.01 -51.80
N LEU A 300 -6.87 -18.91 -51.98
CA LEU A 300 -7.29 -17.75 -52.77
C LEU A 300 -6.21 -16.65 -52.78
N ALA A 301 -5.81 -16.30 -54.01
CA ALA A 301 -5.45 -14.98 -54.52
C ALA A 301 -4.21 -14.23 -53.96
N GLU A 302 -3.18 -14.28 -54.81
CA GLU A 302 -2.23 -13.23 -55.20
C GLU A 302 -2.50 -11.80 -54.69
N GLU A 303 -1.45 -11.15 -54.16
CA GLU A 303 -0.81 -9.99 -54.82
C GLU A 303 0.46 -9.53 -54.08
N SER A 304 1.59 -9.54 -54.80
CA SER A 304 2.60 -8.48 -54.87
C SER A 304 3.11 -7.83 -53.57
N SER A 305 4.40 -8.05 -53.22
CA SER A 305 5.44 -6.99 -53.20
C SER A 305 6.84 -7.52 -52.88
N ASP A 306 7.83 -6.83 -53.45
CA ASP A 306 9.25 -7.13 -53.63
C ASP A 306 10.08 -7.47 -52.36
N PRO A 307 11.13 -8.32 -52.49
CA PRO A 307 12.08 -8.58 -51.43
C PRO A 307 13.25 -7.57 -51.43
N ILE A 308 13.50 -6.98 -50.27
CA ILE A 308 14.68 -6.17 -49.99
C ILE A 308 15.90 -7.07 -49.81
N LEU A 309 16.90 -6.84 -50.65
CA LEU A 309 18.29 -7.27 -50.55
C LEU A 309 18.88 -6.93 -49.17
N LEU A 310 19.27 -7.94 -48.40
CA LEU A 310 20.34 -7.78 -47.42
C LEU A 310 21.40 -8.88 -47.61
N THR A 311 22.58 -8.34 -47.86
CA THR A 311 23.89 -8.89 -48.18
C THR A 311 24.38 -10.00 -47.26
N GLU A 312 24.99 -11.00 -47.92
CA GLU A 312 25.90 -11.99 -47.35
C GLU A 312 27.17 -11.29 -46.80
N GLU A 313 27.53 -11.58 -45.54
CA GLU A 313 28.92 -11.50 -45.07
C GLU A 313 29.26 -12.72 -44.21
N LYS A 314 29.68 -13.77 -44.92
CA LYS A 314 30.86 -14.61 -44.67
C LYS A 314 31.76 -14.16 -43.51
N SER A 315 31.97 -15.04 -42.52
CA SER A 315 33.28 -15.63 -42.15
C SER A 315 33.19 -16.48 -40.87
N ALA A 316 33.69 -17.72 -40.96
CA ALA A 316 34.10 -18.55 -39.83
C ALA A 316 35.46 -18.06 -39.26
N PRO A 317 35.97 -18.54 -38.10
CA PRO A 317 36.52 -19.90 -38.02
C PRO A 317 36.33 -20.63 -36.68
N GLU A 318 36.67 -21.92 -36.74
CA GLU A 318 36.82 -22.95 -35.71
C GLU A 318 37.51 -22.49 -34.41
N GLU A 319 36.96 -22.87 -33.25
CA GLU A 319 37.70 -22.99 -31.98
C GLU A 319 37.31 -24.25 -31.20
N ALA A 320 38.27 -24.71 -30.40
CA ALA A 320 38.53 -26.07 -29.91
C ALA A 320 37.52 -26.69 -28.90
N PRO A 321 37.50 -28.03 -28.75
CA PRO A 321 36.73 -28.71 -27.70
C PRO A 321 37.39 -28.54 -26.32
N GLY A 322 36.72 -27.82 -25.42
CA GLY A 322 37.09 -27.69 -24.01
C GLY A 322 36.76 -28.95 -23.17
N PRO A 323 37.39 -29.11 -21.99
CA PRO A 323 37.44 -30.37 -21.27
C PRO A 323 36.13 -30.71 -20.54
N THR A 324 35.79 -31.98 -20.58
CA THR A 324 34.71 -32.63 -19.84
C THR A 324 34.83 -32.38 -18.34
N ARG A 325 33.78 -31.75 -17.77
CA ARG A 325 33.58 -31.59 -16.33
C ARG A 325 33.38 -32.98 -15.70
N ALA A 326 34.37 -33.44 -14.95
CA ALA A 326 34.27 -34.66 -14.16
C ALA A 326 33.24 -34.50 -13.05
N PHE A 327 32.26 -35.41 -13.01
CA PHE A 327 31.29 -35.57 -11.94
C PHE A 327 32.01 -35.72 -10.58
N ARG A 328 31.72 -34.82 -9.64
CA ARG A 328 32.15 -34.93 -8.24
C ARG A 328 31.48 -36.15 -7.63
N ARG A 329 32.30 -37.10 -7.17
CA ARG A 329 31.89 -38.26 -6.36
C ARG A 329 31.19 -37.77 -5.09
N ALA A 330 30.11 -38.45 -4.73
CA ALA A 330 29.39 -38.29 -3.47
C ALA A 330 30.37 -38.26 -2.29
N SER A 331 30.34 -37.16 -1.54
CA SER A 331 31.11 -36.99 -0.31
C SER A 331 30.66 -38.01 0.72
N GLN A 332 31.61 -38.75 1.27
CA GLN A 332 31.34 -39.68 2.37
C GLN A 332 30.86 -38.90 3.61
N PRO A 333 29.96 -39.49 4.43
CA PRO A 333 29.49 -38.85 5.66
C PRO A 333 30.67 -38.56 6.58
N THR A 334 30.79 -37.31 7.02
CA THR A 334 31.80 -36.90 8.01
C THR A 334 31.61 -37.67 9.32
N GLU A 335 32.68 -37.86 10.11
CA GLU A 335 32.64 -38.61 11.37
C GLU A 335 31.59 -38.06 12.36
N ARG A 336 31.32 -36.74 12.29
CA ARG A 336 30.30 -36.05 13.09
C ARG A 336 28.87 -36.55 12.82
N THR A 337 28.55 -36.84 11.56
CA THR A 337 27.25 -37.44 11.16
C THR A 337 27.11 -38.89 11.63
N ARG A 338 28.23 -39.60 11.85
CA ARG A 338 28.22 -40.99 12.32
C ARG A 338 27.99 -41.07 13.82
N ASP A 339 28.64 -40.19 14.59
CA ASP A 339 28.49 -40.09 16.05
C ASP A 339 27.07 -39.65 16.45
N LEU A 340 26.46 -38.75 15.69
CA LEU A 340 25.08 -38.30 15.92
C LEU A 340 24.06 -39.44 15.68
N ASN A 341 24.27 -40.25 14.63
CA ASN A 341 23.43 -41.41 14.35
C ASN A 341 23.59 -42.53 15.40
N GLU A 342 24.78 -42.72 15.98
CA GLU A 342 24.97 -43.65 17.11
C GLU A 342 24.28 -43.17 18.39
N ARG A 343 24.29 -41.86 18.68
CA ARG A 343 23.54 -41.30 19.82
C ARG A 343 22.03 -41.46 19.68
N LEU A 344 21.48 -41.25 18.49
CA LEU A 344 20.05 -41.46 18.22
C LEU A 344 19.65 -42.94 18.32
N ALA A 345 20.53 -43.86 17.90
CA ALA A 345 20.28 -45.29 18.04
C ALA A 345 20.23 -45.75 19.51
N ARG A 346 21.06 -45.15 20.40
CA ARG A 346 21.01 -45.45 21.85
C ARG A 346 19.71 -44.96 22.50
N LEU A 347 19.28 -43.75 22.18
CA LEU A 347 18.03 -43.19 22.73
C LEU A 347 16.78 -43.99 22.32
N ARG A 348 16.78 -44.63 21.15
CA ARG A 348 15.69 -45.54 20.73
C ARG A 348 15.71 -46.87 21.48
N GLY A 349 16.87 -47.33 21.95
CA GLY A 349 16.97 -48.56 22.75
C GLY A 349 16.37 -48.39 24.13
N ASP A 350 16.65 -47.26 24.79
CA ASP A 350 16.25 -47.00 26.18
C ASP A 350 14.74 -46.78 26.35
N LEU A 351 14.02 -46.42 25.28
CA LEU A 351 12.56 -46.29 25.29
C LEU A 351 11.81 -47.62 25.12
N SER A 352 12.49 -48.69 24.71
CA SER A 352 11.86 -50.00 24.44
C SER A 352 11.78 -50.94 25.65
N GLU A 353 12.41 -50.60 26.77
CA GLU A 353 12.44 -51.45 27.97
C GLU A 353 11.42 -51.07 29.07
N ALA A 354 10.57 -50.06 28.84
CA ALA A 354 9.52 -49.62 29.77
C ALA A 354 8.10 -50.07 29.36
N GLU A 355 7.96 -51.24 28.74
CA GLU A 355 6.65 -51.85 28.43
C GLU A 355 6.08 -52.53 29.69
N GLU A 356 5.47 -51.71 30.54
CA GLU A 356 4.77 -52.11 31.76
C GLU A 356 3.43 -52.80 31.41
N THR A 357 3.26 -54.01 31.94
CA THR A 357 2.11 -54.91 31.74
C THR A 357 0.73 -54.25 31.94
N PRO A 358 -0.27 -54.51 31.07
CA PRO A 358 -1.62 -53.99 31.26
C PRO A 358 -2.37 -54.74 32.39
N PRO A 359 -3.07 -54.03 33.30
CA PRO A 359 -3.94 -54.67 34.29
C PRO A 359 -5.26 -55.16 33.66
N PRO A 360 -5.87 -56.23 34.23
CA PRO A 360 -7.04 -56.89 33.65
C PRO A 360 -8.34 -56.09 33.83
N ALA A 361 -9.23 -56.29 32.85
CA ALA A 361 -10.54 -55.69 32.69
C ALA A 361 -11.43 -55.74 33.94
N VAL A 362 -11.98 -54.59 34.29
CA VAL A 362 -13.14 -54.46 35.18
C VAL A 362 -14.28 -53.88 34.34
N GLU A 363 -15.25 -54.75 34.04
CA GLU A 363 -16.57 -54.36 33.55
C GLU A 363 -17.29 -53.62 34.68
N ALA A 364 -17.53 -52.32 34.50
CA ALA A 364 -18.36 -51.53 35.39
C ALA A 364 -19.31 -50.66 34.57
N GLU A 365 -20.57 -50.76 34.97
CA GLU A 365 -21.77 -50.35 34.26
C GLU A 365 -21.91 -48.84 34.07
N ALA A 366 -22.55 -48.51 32.96
CA ALA A 366 -22.94 -47.17 32.53
C ALA A 366 -23.84 -46.46 33.56
N GLY A 367 -23.23 -45.62 34.38
CA GLY A 367 -23.87 -44.47 35.00
C GLY A 367 -23.41 -43.23 34.25
N GLY A 368 -24.30 -42.63 33.44
CA GLY A 368 -24.03 -41.39 32.70
C GLY A 368 -23.84 -40.22 33.64
N GLU A 369 -22.63 -40.08 34.15
CA GLU A 369 -22.12 -38.87 34.78
C GLU A 369 -21.65 -37.96 33.64
N ILE A 370 -22.29 -36.81 33.48
CA ILE A 370 -21.88 -35.77 32.54
C ILE A 370 -20.55 -35.25 33.09
N THR A 371 -19.46 -35.88 32.66
CA THR A 371 -18.10 -35.44 32.93
C THR A 371 -17.96 -34.01 32.45
N ALA A 372 -17.24 -33.21 33.23
CA ALA A 372 -17.07 -31.80 32.97
C ALA A 372 -16.56 -31.58 31.52
N PRO A 373 -16.94 -30.49 30.85
CA PRO A 373 -16.62 -30.22 29.44
C PRO A 373 -15.11 -30.17 29.08
N GLY A 374 -14.20 -30.33 30.04
CA GLY A 374 -12.76 -30.39 29.82
C GLY A 374 -12.22 -31.74 29.36
N ASP A 375 -12.84 -32.86 29.78
CA ASP A 375 -12.33 -34.21 29.44
C ASP A 375 -12.53 -34.55 27.96
N ASP A 376 -13.52 -33.93 27.31
CA ASP A 376 -13.80 -34.11 25.88
C ASP A 376 -12.75 -33.38 24.99
N LEU A 377 -12.19 -32.27 25.47
CA LEU A 377 -11.18 -31.51 24.71
C LEU A 377 -9.87 -32.28 24.60
N ALA A 378 -9.40 -32.88 25.71
CA ALA A 378 -8.17 -33.67 25.71
C ALA A 378 -8.27 -34.91 24.82
N ALA A 379 -9.41 -35.61 24.87
CA ALA A 379 -9.68 -36.75 23.99
C ALA A 379 -9.73 -36.32 22.52
N ARG A 380 -10.36 -35.18 22.21
CA ARG A 380 -10.40 -34.62 20.85
C ARG A 380 -9.01 -34.25 20.36
N ILE A 381 -8.17 -33.62 21.18
CA ILE A 381 -6.77 -33.31 20.83
C ILE A 381 -5.99 -34.58 20.50
N ALA A 382 -6.15 -35.65 21.29
CA ALA A 382 -5.49 -36.93 21.03
C ALA A 382 -5.90 -37.54 19.68
N ILE A 383 -7.20 -37.50 19.35
CA ILE A 383 -7.71 -37.98 18.06
C ILE A 383 -7.14 -37.16 16.89
N LEU A 384 -7.10 -35.82 17.02
CA LEU A 384 -6.52 -34.95 16.00
C LEU A 384 -5.03 -35.23 15.79
N ASN A 385 -4.28 -35.50 16.86
CA ASN A 385 -2.87 -35.86 16.77
C ASN A 385 -2.65 -37.21 16.06
N GLU A 386 -3.47 -38.22 16.35
CA GLU A 386 -3.40 -39.50 15.67
C GLU A 386 -3.71 -39.36 14.17
N GLN A 387 -4.73 -38.56 13.83
CA GLN A 387 -5.09 -38.25 12.44
C GLN A 387 -3.94 -37.52 11.72
N ARG A 388 -3.34 -36.52 12.37
CA ARG A 388 -2.17 -35.79 11.86
C ARG A 388 -1.03 -36.75 11.52
N GLU A 389 -0.63 -37.61 12.46
CA GLU A 389 0.45 -38.57 12.22
C GLU A 389 0.15 -39.52 11.07
N ARG A 390 -1.11 -39.98 10.97
CA ARG A 390 -1.55 -40.85 9.89
C ARG A 390 -1.43 -40.14 8.54
N TYR A 391 -1.94 -38.91 8.42
CA TYR A 391 -1.86 -38.14 7.18
C TYR A 391 -0.42 -37.80 6.79
N ILE A 392 0.47 -37.53 7.74
CA ILE A 392 1.90 -37.34 7.46
C ILE A 392 2.53 -38.63 6.91
N LYS A 393 2.23 -39.79 7.52
CA LYS A 393 2.74 -41.11 7.06
C LYS A 393 2.21 -41.48 5.67
N GLU A 394 0.97 -41.14 5.38
CA GLU A 394 0.29 -41.42 4.10
C GLU A 394 0.56 -40.35 3.04
N GLN A 395 1.23 -39.25 3.39
CA GLN A 395 1.44 -38.07 2.54
C GLN A 395 0.12 -37.45 2.03
N ALA A 396 -0.94 -37.54 2.83
CA ALA A 396 -2.27 -37.01 2.59
C ALA A 396 -2.31 -35.50 2.98
N TRP A 397 -1.64 -34.66 2.18
CA TRP A 397 -1.38 -33.25 2.53
C TRP A 397 -2.63 -32.37 2.50
N GLU A 398 -3.61 -32.67 1.63
CA GLU A 398 -4.86 -31.90 1.55
C GLU A 398 -5.74 -32.14 2.79
N GLU A 399 -5.85 -33.41 3.19
CA GLU A 399 -6.56 -33.82 4.41
C GLU A 399 -5.88 -33.27 5.66
N LEU A 400 -4.54 -33.21 5.66
CA LEU A 400 -3.79 -32.59 6.74
C LEU A 400 -4.05 -31.07 6.81
N ALA A 401 -4.13 -30.38 5.68
CA ALA A 401 -4.46 -28.96 5.65
C ALA A 401 -5.88 -28.71 6.20
N ALA A 402 -6.87 -29.50 5.73
CA ALA A 402 -8.25 -29.43 6.22
C ALA A 402 -8.34 -29.72 7.74
N LEU A 403 -7.57 -30.70 8.23
CA LEU A 403 -7.48 -31.00 9.66
C LEU A 403 -6.99 -29.81 10.49
N TYR A 404 -5.97 -29.09 9.99
CA TYR A 404 -5.48 -27.89 10.65
C TYR A 404 -6.51 -26.75 10.59
N GLU A 405 -7.17 -26.54 9.46
CA GLU A 405 -8.21 -25.52 9.32
C GLU A 405 -9.38 -25.72 10.30
N ASP A 406 -9.88 -26.96 10.40
CA ASP A 406 -10.94 -27.33 11.34
C ASP A 406 -10.47 -27.26 12.80
N GLY A 407 -9.17 -27.47 13.03
CA GLY A 407 -8.56 -27.49 14.36
C GLY A 407 -8.21 -26.11 14.92
N ILE A 408 -8.05 -25.07 14.08
CA ILE A 408 -7.56 -23.75 14.51
C ILE A 408 -8.44 -23.12 15.61
N GLU A 409 -9.76 -23.33 15.55
CA GLU A 409 -10.70 -22.77 16.54
C GLU A 409 -10.54 -23.39 17.94
N LEU A 410 -9.91 -24.56 18.04
CA LEU A 410 -9.66 -25.24 19.31
C LEU A 410 -8.51 -24.63 20.10
N PHE A 411 -7.63 -23.88 19.44
CA PHE A 411 -6.50 -23.22 20.08
C PHE A 411 -6.94 -21.87 20.67
N GLY A 412 -7.11 -21.85 21.99
CA GLY A 412 -7.51 -20.64 22.72
C GLY A 412 -6.41 -19.56 22.73
N ALA A 413 -5.14 -19.98 22.79
CA ALA A 413 -4.02 -19.06 22.85
C ALA A 413 -3.68 -18.49 21.44
N PRO A 414 -3.56 -17.17 21.30
CA PRO A 414 -3.17 -16.53 20.03
C PRO A 414 -1.83 -17.01 19.47
N ALA A 415 -0.86 -17.31 20.34
CA ALA A 415 0.46 -17.79 19.93
C ALA A 415 0.38 -19.18 19.27
N GLU A 416 -0.48 -20.05 19.81
CA GLU A 416 -0.71 -21.38 19.25
C GLU A 416 -1.40 -21.29 17.90
N ARG A 417 -2.46 -20.47 17.78
CA ARG A 417 -3.12 -20.22 16.49
C ARG A 417 -2.16 -19.68 15.45
N GLN A 418 -1.31 -18.73 15.82
CA GLN A 418 -0.29 -18.19 14.93
C GLN A 418 0.65 -19.30 14.44
N GLN A 419 1.14 -20.15 15.34
CA GLN A 419 2.01 -21.26 14.96
C GLN A 419 1.31 -22.23 14.00
N VAL A 420 0.03 -22.55 14.25
CA VAL A 420 -0.75 -23.41 13.35
C VAL A 420 -0.93 -22.76 11.97
N PHE A 421 -1.22 -21.46 11.90
CA PHE A 421 -1.29 -20.75 10.61
C PHE A 421 0.05 -20.76 9.86
N LEU A 422 1.19 -20.64 10.55
CA LEU A 422 2.51 -20.74 9.91
C LEU A 422 2.76 -22.14 9.33
N VAL A 423 2.40 -23.19 10.06
CA VAL A 423 2.51 -24.58 9.57
C VAL A 423 1.60 -24.79 8.36
N LEU A 424 0.35 -24.32 8.43
CA LEU A 424 -0.60 -24.39 7.34
C LEU A 424 -0.09 -23.64 6.09
N ALA A 425 0.48 -22.45 6.28
CA ALA A 425 1.06 -21.67 5.19
C ALA A 425 2.22 -22.40 4.50
N MET A 426 3.12 -22.99 5.28
CA MET A 426 4.24 -23.79 4.77
C MET A 426 3.76 -25.06 4.04
N LEU A 427 2.71 -25.71 4.55
CA LEU A 427 2.09 -26.86 3.91
C LEU A 427 1.50 -26.48 2.53
N TYR A 428 0.77 -25.36 2.47
CA TYR A 428 0.23 -24.84 1.22
C TYR A 428 1.31 -24.44 0.22
N GLU A 429 2.38 -23.79 0.69
CA GLU A 429 3.47 -23.31 -0.18
C GLU A 429 4.32 -24.46 -0.73
N VAL A 430 4.83 -25.32 0.16
CA VAL A 430 5.86 -26.31 -0.18
C VAL A 430 5.25 -27.60 -0.72
N LYS A 431 4.24 -28.16 -0.03
CA LYS A 431 3.71 -29.49 -0.38
C LYS A 431 2.59 -29.40 -1.40
N LEU A 432 1.64 -28.48 -1.24
CA LEU A 432 0.49 -28.36 -2.13
C LEU A 432 0.72 -27.41 -3.31
N ARG A 433 1.77 -26.58 -3.27
CA ARG A 433 2.10 -25.56 -4.30
C ARG A 433 0.96 -24.56 -4.55
N GLN A 434 0.09 -24.36 -3.56
CA GLN A 434 -1.06 -23.45 -3.61
C GLN A 434 -0.69 -22.09 -3.02
N LYS A 435 0.05 -21.29 -3.80
CA LYS A 435 0.63 -20.02 -3.35
C LYS A 435 -0.40 -19.01 -2.81
N GLU A 436 -1.60 -18.97 -3.38
CA GLU A 436 -2.67 -18.07 -2.92
C GLU A 436 -3.15 -18.41 -1.52
N GLN A 437 -3.34 -19.70 -1.22
CA GLN A 437 -3.77 -20.16 0.10
C GLN A 437 -2.64 -20.02 1.13
N ALA A 438 -1.39 -20.28 0.72
CA ALA A 438 -0.22 -20.00 1.55
C ALA A 438 -0.15 -18.52 1.95
N PHE A 439 -0.39 -17.60 0.99
CA PHE A 439 -0.42 -16.17 1.26
C PHE A 439 -1.49 -15.82 2.30
N ASP A 440 -2.70 -16.36 2.16
CA ASP A 440 -3.79 -16.14 3.13
C ASP A 440 -3.47 -16.68 4.53
N ALA A 441 -2.85 -17.85 4.61
CA ALA A 441 -2.44 -18.43 5.87
C ALA A 441 -1.33 -17.59 6.56
N PHE A 442 -0.32 -17.11 5.82
CA PHE A 442 0.67 -16.19 6.37
C PHE A 442 0.06 -14.84 6.78
N ALA A 443 -0.87 -14.29 6.00
CA ALA A 443 -1.56 -13.05 6.34
C ALA A 443 -2.37 -13.17 7.63
N ARG A 444 -3.03 -14.33 7.85
CA ARG A 444 -3.72 -14.64 9.12
C ARG A 444 -2.74 -14.82 10.28
N ALA A 445 -1.60 -15.50 10.06
CA ALA A 445 -0.55 -15.61 11.07
C ALA A 445 -0.02 -14.24 11.51
N PHE A 446 0.18 -13.31 10.56
CA PHE A 446 0.63 -11.95 10.86
C PHE A 446 -0.43 -11.14 11.63
N ALA A 447 -1.72 -11.39 11.37
CA ALA A 447 -2.82 -10.69 12.04
C ALA A 447 -2.96 -11.05 13.53
N GLU A 448 -2.42 -12.18 13.98
CA GLU A 448 -2.38 -12.59 15.40
C GLU A 448 -1.34 -11.77 16.20
N ARG A 449 -1.65 -10.49 16.44
CA ARG A 449 -0.72 -9.47 17.02
C ARG A 449 -0.14 -9.80 18.39
N ARG A 450 -0.77 -10.70 19.16
CA ARG A 450 -0.34 -11.03 20.53
C ARG A 450 0.90 -11.94 20.58
N ALA A 451 1.33 -12.47 19.43
CA ALA A 451 2.48 -13.35 19.32
C ALA A 451 3.52 -12.72 18.38
N GLU A 452 4.53 -12.08 18.96
CA GLU A 452 5.56 -11.36 18.21
C GLU A 452 6.53 -12.31 17.48
N ALA A 453 6.88 -13.44 18.11
CA ALA A 453 7.89 -14.37 17.61
C ALA A 453 7.53 -14.99 16.25
N GLY A 454 6.26 -15.31 16.00
CA GLY A 454 5.80 -15.85 14.71
C GLY A 454 5.49 -14.78 13.68
N ARG A 455 5.34 -13.52 14.08
CA ARG A 455 4.96 -12.42 13.18
C ARG A 455 6.06 -12.06 12.19
N ALA A 456 7.31 -12.05 12.64
CA ALA A 456 8.46 -11.85 11.75
C ALA A 456 8.53 -12.95 10.67
N LYS A 457 8.33 -14.22 11.05
CA LYS A 457 8.28 -15.36 10.11
C LYS A 457 7.12 -15.24 9.13
N ALA A 458 5.95 -14.79 9.59
CA ALA A 458 4.80 -14.56 8.73
C ALA A 458 5.09 -13.47 7.69
N LEU A 459 5.72 -12.37 8.09
CA LEU A 459 6.11 -11.29 7.18
C LEU A 459 7.14 -11.75 6.15
N GLU A 460 8.14 -12.53 6.56
CA GLU A 460 9.13 -13.11 5.65
C GLU A 460 8.47 -14.03 4.60
N GLY A 461 7.52 -14.87 5.02
CA GLY A 461 6.71 -15.69 4.11
C GLY A 461 5.91 -14.87 3.11
N LEU A 462 5.27 -13.79 3.58
CA LEU A 462 4.53 -12.85 2.71
C LEU A 462 5.45 -12.12 1.73
N GLN A 463 6.63 -11.69 2.16
CA GLN A 463 7.64 -11.08 1.28
C GLN A 463 8.08 -12.07 0.20
N ARG A 464 8.38 -13.31 0.59
CA ARG A 464 8.78 -14.37 -0.34
C ARG A 464 7.71 -14.63 -1.40
N LEU A 465 6.45 -14.79 -0.98
CA LEU A 465 5.32 -14.99 -1.89
C LEU A 465 5.01 -13.74 -2.72
N GLY A 466 5.15 -12.54 -2.16
CA GLY A 466 4.93 -11.24 -2.81
C GLY A 466 5.94 -10.91 -3.91
N ARG A 467 7.08 -11.62 -3.97
CA ARG A 467 8.02 -11.55 -5.11
C ARG A 467 7.50 -12.28 -6.35
N ALA A 468 6.53 -13.18 -6.20
CA ALA A 468 5.91 -13.83 -7.34
C ALA A 468 4.97 -12.83 -8.06
N ALA A 469 5.12 -12.69 -9.37
CA ALA A 469 4.36 -11.72 -10.17
C ALA A 469 2.83 -11.85 -10.00
N SER A 470 2.31 -13.07 -9.80
CA SER A 470 0.87 -13.32 -9.60
C SER A 470 0.33 -12.82 -8.26
N LEU A 471 1.18 -12.71 -7.23
CA LEU A 471 0.78 -12.30 -5.87
C LEU A 471 1.28 -10.91 -5.50
N HIS A 472 2.14 -10.30 -6.31
CA HIS A 472 2.76 -9.03 -6.01
C HIS A 472 1.75 -7.92 -5.71
N GLN A 473 0.75 -7.76 -6.58
CA GLN A 473 -0.29 -6.75 -6.40
C GLN A 473 -1.08 -6.95 -5.10
N ARG A 474 -1.42 -8.20 -4.78
CA ARG A 474 -2.10 -8.58 -3.54
C ARG A 474 -1.23 -8.31 -2.31
N TYR A 475 0.08 -8.50 -2.40
CA TYR A 475 1.03 -8.18 -1.34
C TYR A 475 1.12 -6.67 -1.08
N VAL A 476 1.22 -5.85 -2.14
CA VAL A 476 1.21 -4.39 -2.03
C VAL A 476 -0.07 -3.89 -1.35
N GLU A 477 -1.23 -4.39 -1.81
CA GLU A 477 -2.52 -4.11 -1.20
C GLU A 477 -2.53 -4.51 0.28
N TRP A 478 -2.13 -5.74 0.60
CA TRP A 478 -2.08 -6.21 1.97
C TRP A 478 -1.23 -5.29 2.87
N ILE A 479 -0.03 -4.87 2.44
CA ILE A 479 0.81 -3.93 3.23
C ILE A 479 0.08 -2.60 3.43
N GLN A 480 -0.54 -2.05 2.39
CA GLN A 480 -1.28 -0.79 2.49
C GLN A 480 -2.46 -0.89 3.47
N THR A 481 -3.16 -2.02 3.51
CA THR A 481 -4.21 -2.26 4.52
C THR A 481 -3.62 -2.30 5.91
N GLN A 482 -2.49 -2.99 6.11
CA GLN A 482 -1.83 -3.03 7.41
C GLN A 482 -1.42 -1.63 7.88
N LEU A 483 -0.82 -0.82 6.99
CA LEU A 483 -0.43 0.57 7.28
C LEU A 483 -1.61 1.49 7.60
N SER A 484 -2.81 1.19 7.10
CA SER A 484 -4.04 1.93 7.46
C SER A 484 -4.56 1.59 8.86
N THR A 485 -4.09 0.49 9.45
CA THR A 485 -4.50 0.03 10.78
C THR A 485 -3.51 0.60 11.82
N PRO A 486 -3.92 0.97 13.05
CA PRO A 486 -2.98 1.39 14.07
C PRO A 486 -1.99 0.26 14.38
N LEU A 487 -0.71 0.55 14.18
CA LEU A 487 0.44 -0.34 14.37
C LEU A 487 1.44 0.34 15.31
N ALA A 488 2.31 -0.45 15.93
CA ALA A 488 3.47 0.10 16.63
C ALA A 488 4.40 0.80 15.62
N ASP A 489 5.09 1.85 16.05
CA ASP A 489 5.90 2.69 15.15
C ASP A 489 6.95 1.85 14.41
N GLU A 490 7.65 0.95 15.10
CA GLU A 490 8.69 0.08 14.52
C GLU A 490 8.14 -0.86 13.43
N GLU A 491 6.94 -1.39 13.63
CA GLU A 491 6.29 -2.28 12.67
C GLU A 491 5.81 -1.50 11.44
N ARG A 492 5.26 -0.31 11.66
CA ARG A 492 4.84 0.60 10.61
C ARG A 492 6.03 1.02 9.76
N GLU A 493 7.15 1.39 10.38
CA GLU A 493 8.40 1.72 9.69
C GLU A 493 8.89 0.54 8.82
N GLY A 494 8.90 -0.67 9.38
CA GLY A 494 9.25 -1.89 8.63
C GLY A 494 8.35 -2.09 7.40
N LEU A 495 7.03 -1.97 7.58
CA LEU A 495 6.06 -2.13 6.48
C LEU A 495 6.14 -1.01 5.43
N GLN A 496 6.41 0.24 5.81
CA GLN A 496 6.61 1.34 4.87
C GLN A 496 7.84 1.10 3.97
N LYS A 497 8.95 0.61 4.54
CA LYS A 497 10.14 0.23 3.76
C LYS A 497 9.83 -0.89 2.77
N GLU A 498 9.14 -1.93 3.23
CA GLU A 498 8.74 -3.04 2.38
C GLU A 498 7.78 -2.61 1.27
N LEU A 499 6.85 -1.69 1.54
CA LEU A 499 5.97 -1.12 0.53
C LEU A 499 6.76 -0.37 -0.55
N ALA A 500 7.73 0.45 -0.16
CA ALA A 500 8.57 1.16 -1.11
C ALA A 500 9.36 0.19 -2.00
N LEU A 501 9.93 -0.87 -1.43
CA LEU A 501 10.64 -1.91 -2.19
C LEU A 501 9.71 -2.66 -3.15
N ALA A 502 8.50 -3.00 -2.70
CA ALA A 502 7.51 -3.64 -3.55
C ALA A 502 7.11 -2.74 -4.73
N LEU A 503 6.77 -1.48 -4.48
CA LEU A 503 6.45 -0.50 -5.52
C LEU A 503 7.61 -0.28 -6.51
N PHE A 504 8.85 -0.32 -6.03
CA PHE A 504 10.03 -0.21 -6.88
C PHE A 504 10.14 -1.40 -7.85
N SER A 505 9.83 -2.62 -7.38
CA SER A 505 9.85 -3.81 -8.23
C SER A 505 8.78 -3.79 -9.33
N ASP A 506 7.65 -3.11 -9.09
CA ASP A 506 6.60 -2.86 -10.09
C ASP A 506 6.89 -1.65 -11.01
N ARG A 507 8.11 -1.12 -10.95
CA ARG A 507 8.56 0.05 -11.72
C ARG A 507 7.74 1.33 -11.44
N GLN A 508 7.07 1.39 -10.29
CA GLN A 508 6.39 2.60 -9.82
C GLN A 508 7.38 3.50 -9.06
N TYR A 509 8.49 3.87 -9.70
CA TYR A 509 9.66 4.52 -9.09
C TYR A 509 9.29 5.77 -8.29
N GLN A 510 8.46 6.65 -8.86
CA GLN A 510 8.01 7.87 -8.19
C GLN A 510 7.32 7.58 -6.85
N LYS A 511 6.38 6.62 -6.85
CA LYS A 511 5.63 6.28 -5.64
C LYS A 511 6.51 5.55 -4.62
N ALA A 512 7.41 4.70 -5.09
CA ALA A 512 8.39 4.03 -4.23
C ALA A 512 9.28 5.06 -3.52
N PHE A 513 9.80 6.04 -4.27
CA PHE A 513 10.59 7.14 -3.73
C PHE A 513 9.79 7.96 -2.72
N LEU A 514 8.58 8.43 -3.06
CA LEU A 514 7.76 9.23 -2.17
C LEU A 514 7.34 8.47 -0.89
N CYS A 515 7.03 7.18 -1.00
CA CYS A 515 6.70 6.33 0.14
C CYS A 515 7.90 6.15 1.08
N TYR A 516 9.10 6.03 0.53
CA TYR A 516 10.32 5.92 1.33
C TYR A 516 10.73 7.27 1.92
N ALA A 517 10.53 8.35 1.18
CA ALA A 517 10.75 9.73 1.62
C ALA A 517 9.82 10.10 2.78
N SER A 518 8.54 9.71 2.74
CA SER A 518 7.63 9.91 3.87
C SER A 518 8.08 9.17 5.12
N PHE A 519 8.58 7.94 4.98
CA PHE A 519 9.16 7.19 6.11
C PHE A 519 10.34 7.95 6.76
N LEU A 520 11.21 8.55 5.94
CA LEU A 520 12.33 9.36 6.45
C LEU A 520 11.86 10.66 7.11
N ALA A 521 10.77 11.26 6.62
CA ALA A 521 10.22 12.52 7.14
C ALA A 521 9.40 12.34 8.43
N ASP A 522 8.85 11.16 8.70
CA ASP A 522 8.02 10.90 9.90
C ASP A 522 8.81 11.04 11.22
N ASP A 523 10.05 10.52 11.26
CA ASP A 523 11.00 10.70 12.38
C ASP A 523 12.43 10.84 11.82
N PRO A 524 12.85 12.05 11.43
CA PRO A 524 14.10 12.24 10.73
C PRO A 524 15.32 12.00 11.63
N GLU A 525 15.21 12.14 12.96
CA GLU A 525 16.33 11.88 13.87
C GLU A 525 16.66 10.39 13.96
N ARG A 526 15.63 9.54 13.97
CA ARG A 526 15.77 8.09 14.01
C ARG A 526 16.04 7.49 12.62
N ASN A 527 15.32 7.97 11.61
CA ASN A 527 15.26 7.29 10.32
C ASN A 527 16.37 7.70 9.36
N ILE A 528 16.98 8.86 9.55
CA ILE A 528 18.11 9.30 8.71
C ILE A 528 19.40 8.65 9.20
N ASN A 529 19.71 7.50 8.61
CA ASN A 529 20.98 6.81 8.79
C ASN A 529 21.61 6.49 7.40
N PRO A 530 22.92 6.20 7.33
CA PRO A 530 23.61 5.98 6.06
C PRO A 530 22.99 4.88 5.18
N GLY A 531 22.49 3.80 5.80
CA GLY A 531 21.85 2.71 5.08
C GLY A 531 20.54 3.13 4.43
N ASN A 532 19.69 3.86 5.17
CA ASN A 532 18.43 4.35 4.66
C ASN A 532 18.64 5.44 3.59
N LEU A 533 19.64 6.31 3.73
CA LEU A 533 19.98 7.29 2.71
C LEU A 533 20.50 6.64 1.42
N ALA A 534 21.36 5.61 1.53
CA ALA A 534 21.81 4.85 0.37
C ALA A 534 20.62 4.19 -0.37
N GLN A 535 19.64 3.66 0.38
CA GLN A 535 18.42 3.11 -0.21
C GLN A 535 17.56 4.20 -0.88
N LEU A 536 17.42 5.40 -0.29
CA LEU A 536 16.72 6.52 -0.92
C LEU A 536 17.40 6.95 -2.23
N SER A 537 18.74 7.03 -2.26
CA SER A 537 19.50 7.32 -3.49
C SER A 537 19.19 6.31 -4.58
N ARG A 538 19.21 5.02 -4.25
CA ARG A 538 18.89 3.95 -5.21
C ARG A 538 17.48 4.06 -5.78
N LEU A 539 16.51 4.48 -4.97
CA LEU A 539 15.14 4.75 -5.42
C LEU A 539 15.06 6.02 -6.27
N GLY A 540 15.86 7.04 -5.94
CA GLY A 540 15.93 8.33 -6.62
C GLY A 540 16.62 8.29 -7.99
N GLU A 541 17.40 7.26 -8.31
CA GLU A 541 18.05 7.08 -9.62
C GLU A 541 17.07 7.13 -10.82
N TYR A 542 15.79 6.84 -10.58
CA TYR A 542 14.74 6.80 -11.60
C TYR A 542 13.71 7.93 -11.47
N VAL A 543 13.97 8.91 -10.60
CA VAL A 543 13.12 10.07 -10.31
C VAL A 543 13.79 11.34 -10.86
N GLU A 544 13.02 12.38 -11.12
CA GLU A 544 13.58 13.65 -11.61
C GLU A 544 14.49 14.27 -10.55
N GLY A 545 15.73 14.62 -10.93
CA GLY A 545 16.74 15.16 -10.00
C GLY A 545 16.28 16.41 -9.25
N GLU A 546 15.41 17.23 -9.86
CA GLU A 546 14.80 18.40 -9.21
C GLU A 546 13.92 18.01 -8.02
N GLU A 547 13.13 16.93 -8.13
CA GLU A 547 12.27 16.46 -7.05
C GLU A 547 13.09 15.85 -5.90
N VAL A 548 14.14 15.10 -6.24
CA VAL A 548 15.08 14.54 -5.25
C VAL A 548 15.79 15.67 -4.51
N ALA A 549 16.27 16.69 -5.23
CA ALA A 549 16.93 17.85 -4.64
C ALA A 549 15.99 18.67 -3.76
N ALA A 550 14.73 18.88 -4.19
CA ALA A 550 13.70 19.56 -3.40
C ALA A 550 13.43 18.83 -2.09
N PHE A 551 13.30 17.50 -2.11
CA PHE A 551 13.11 16.71 -0.89
C PHE A 551 14.27 16.84 0.11
N TYR A 552 15.53 16.79 -0.36
CA TYR A 552 16.68 17.00 0.52
C TYR A 552 16.70 18.40 1.13
N GLN A 553 16.30 19.41 0.37
CA GLN A 553 16.18 20.77 0.85
C GLN A 553 15.09 20.87 1.93
N ASP A 554 13.92 20.28 1.71
CA ASP A 554 12.82 20.26 2.68
C ASP A 554 13.23 19.59 4.00
N LEU A 555 13.98 18.49 3.96
CA LEU A 555 14.51 17.86 5.18
C LEU A 555 15.54 18.75 5.90
N LEU A 556 16.42 19.43 5.16
CA LEU A 556 17.43 20.32 5.74
C LEU A 556 16.83 21.59 6.36
N GLU A 557 15.63 21.99 5.92
CA GLU A 557 14.88 23.10 6.50
C GLU A 557 14.19 22.75 7.83
N GLN A 558 14.06 21.46 8.16
CA GLN A 558 13.61 21.02 9.47
C GLN A 558 14.71 21.25 10.52
N GLU A 559 14.33 21.46 11.78
CA GLU A 559 15.26 21.69 12.90
C GLU A 559 16.02 20.41 13.31
N LEU A 560 16.73 19.79 12.36
CA LEU A 560 17.47 18.55 12.55
C LEU A 560 18.74 18.77 13.38
N SER A 561 19.13 17.75 14.14
CA SER A 561 20.43 17.75 14.82
C SER A 561 21.59 17.92 13.83
N ASN A 562 22.62 18.66 14.25
CA ASN A 562 23.83 18.90 13.45
C ASN A 562 24.44 17.65 12.79
N PRO A 563 24.57 16.48 13.46
CA PRO A 563 25.12 15.28 12.81
C PRO A 563 24.22 14.77 11.68
N VAL A 564 22.89 14.76 11.87
CA VAL A 564 21.94 14.31 10.85
C VAL A 564 21.93 15.26 9.65
N ALA A 565 21.91 16.58 9.90
CA ALA A 565 22.00 17.57 8.84
C ALA A 565 23.33 17.50 8.06
N ALA A 566 24.44 17.15 8.71
CA ALA A 566 25.72 16.95 8.04
C ALA A 566 25.68 15.74 7.09
N LEU A 567 25.12 14.61 7.53
CA LEU A 567 24.95 13.41 6.70
C LEU A 567 24.07 13.69 5.47
N LEU A 568 22.97 14.41 5.64
CA LEU A 568 22.11 14.80 4.51
C LEU A 568 22.85 15.64 3.47
N ARG A 569 23.62 16.65 3.90
CA ARG A 569 24.39 17.51 2.98
C ARG A 569 25.47 16.72 2.23
N GLU A 570 26.17 15.83 2.91
CA GLU A 570 27.18 14.96 2.27
C GLU A 570 26.55 14.08 1.20
N HIS A 571 25.39 13.49 1.50
CA HIS A 571 24.67 12.63 0.58
C HIS A 571 24.08 13.40 -0.61
N GLN A 572 23.48 14.58 -0.37
CA GLN A 572 23.00 15.49 -1.42
C GLN A 572 24.14 15.91 -2.37
N GLN A 573 25.31 16.27 -1.84
CA GLN A 573 26.47 16.61 -2.66
C GLN A 573 27.00 15.42 -3.46
N SER A 574 26.86 14.20 -2.95
CA SER A 574 27.29 12.99 -3.63
C SER A 574 26.34 12.64 -4.78
N ALA A 575 25.03 12.81 -4.58
CA ALA A 575 24.01 12.67 -5.63
C ALA A 575 24.22 13.68 -6.76
N LEU A 576 24.44 14.97 -6.43
CA LEU A 576 24.70 16.03 -7.42
C LEU A 576 26.02 15.85 -8.21
N LYS A 577 26.96 15.05 -7.71
CA LYS A 577 28.22 14.74 -8.43
C LYS A 577 28.10 13.53 -9.35
N ALA A 578 27.06 12.71 -9.16
CA ALA A 578 26.82 11.52 -9.97
C ALA A 578 26.05 11.84 -11.26
N GLU A 579 25.25 12.90 -11.25
CA GLU A 579 24.65 13.55 -12.42
C GLU A 579 25.70 14.33 -13.24
#